data_AF-A0A0W0S3H3-F1
#
_entry.id   AF-A0A0W0S3H3-F1
#
_cell.length_a   1.000
_cell.length_b   1.000
_cell.length_c   1.000
_cell.angle_alpha   90.00
_cell.angle_beta   90.00
_cell.angle_gamma   90.00
#
_symmetry.space_group_name_H-M   'P 1'
#
loop_
_entity.id
_entity.type
_entity.pdbx_description
1 polymer ?
#
loop_
_entity_poly.entity_id
_entity_poly.type
_entity_poly.pdbx_seq_one_letter_code
_entity_poly.pdbx_strand_id
1 'polypeptide(L)'
;MGSTDLITMIGNISRSLFPVQHLLTGGAYVLGLLFFIIALQKLKKIGGSGRQSSSEKMFVPLAYLAGAAALLYLPSAVSIMANSAFGTGNVLQYIDYNPYNIYSSMGFVIQTAGLIWFIRGCVLLIHASEPGVQWGPKGLVFLCAGVLAMNFQNTASMLAAIVNQLTELSLTVRSYAS
;
A
#
# COMPACT_ATOMS: atom_id res chain seq x y z
N MET A 1 -24.29 23.17 13.71
CA MET A 1 -22.97 22.52 13.59
C MET A 1 -22.40 22.95 12.26
N GLY A 2 -21.62 24.04 12.27
CA GLY A 2 -21.23 24.77 11.07
C GLY A 2 -19.96 24.20 10.45
N SER A 3 -19.81 24.32 9.14
CA SER A 3 -18.66 23.85 8.36
C SER A 3 -17.29 24.24 8.94
N THR A 4 -17.23 25.35 9.70
CA THR A 4 -16.05 25.85 10.42
C THR A 4 -15.54 24.91 11.52
N ASP A 5 -16.43 24.20 12.22
CA ASP A 5 -16.04 23.22 13.25
C ASP A 5 -15.43 21.97 12.62
N LEU A 6 -15.98 21.52 11.48
CA LEU A 6 -15.44 20.40 10.71
C LEU A 6 -14.04 20.71 10.17
N ILE A 7 -13.83 21.91 9.63
CA ILE A 7 -12.53 22.36 9.13
C ILE A 7 -11.51 22.42 10.28
N THR A 8 -11.92 22.90 11.46
CA THR A 8 -11.04 22.97 12.63
C THR A 8 -10.73 21.59 13.22
N MET A 9 -11.72 20.70 13.26
CA MET A 9 -11.54 19.31 13.73
C MET A 9 -10.64 18.51 12.78
N ILE A 10 -10.86 18.63 11.46
CA ILE A 10 -10.01 18.03 10.43
C ILE A 10 -8.59 18.64 10.49
N GLY A 11 -8.47 19.95 10.66
CA GLY A 11 -7.18 20.62 10.82
C GLY A 11 -6.37 20.11 12.02
N ASN A 12 -7.03 19.85 13.16
CA ASN A 12 -6.40 19.27 14.35
C ASN A 12 -6.02 17.80 14.18
N ILE A 13 -6.87 17.00 13.51
CA ILE A 13 -6.56 15.60 13.17
C ILE A 13 -5.37 15.54 12.20
N SER A 14 -5.34 16.39 11.18
CA SER A 14 -4.23 16.45 10.22
C SER A 14 -2.91 16.84 10.86
N ARG A 15 -2.89 17.79 11.81
CA ARG A 15 -1.68 18.11 12.59
C ARG A 15 -1.19 16.92 13.43
N SER A 16 -2.12 16.09 13.90
CA SER A 16 -1.80 14.86 14.64
C SER A 16 -1.29 13.72 13.73
N LEU A 17 -1.44 13.83 12.41
CA LEU A 17 -0.95 12.83 11.46
C LEU A 17 0.53 12.99 11.10
N PHE A 18 1.11 14.18 11.29
CA PHE A 18 2.54 14.43 11.02
C PHE A 18 3.48 13.57 11.90
N PRO A 19 3.23 13.43 13.21
CA PRO A 19 3.94 12.46 14.06
C PRO A 19 3.65 11.00 13.67
N VAL A 20 2.42 10.70 13.26
CA VAL A 20 2.01 9.33 12.85
C VAL A 20 2.77 8.88 11.61
N GLN A 21 3.04 9.79 10.68
CA GLN A 21 3.85 9.50 9.49
C GLN A 21 5.29 9.14 9.84
N HIS A 22 5.91 9.87 10.77
CA HIS A 22 7.25 9.54 11.28
C HIS A 22 7.28 8.22 12.05
N LEU A 23 6.22 7.92 12.80
CA LEU A 23 6.07 6.65 13.50
C LEU A 23 5.87 5.49 12.52
N LEU A 24 5.14 5.71 11.43
CA LEU A 24 4.94 4.73 10.36
C LEU A 24 6.23 4.45 9.59
N THR A 25 7.00 5.47 9.21
CA THR A 25 8.29 5.28 8.53
C THR A 25 9.32 4.63 9.46
N GLY A 26 9.38 5.04 10.73
CA GLY A 26 10.22 4.40 11.75
C GLY A 26 9.82 2.95 12.02
N GLY A 27 8.52 2.68 12.17
CA GLY A 27 7.98 1.34 12.37
C GLY A 27 8.23 0.41 11.18
N ALA A 28 8.10 0.93 9.95
CA ALA A 28 8.44 0.20 8.74
C ALA A 28 9.92 -0.17 8.68
N TYR A 29 10.82 0.73 9.09
CA TYR A 29 12.25 0.46 9.19
C TYR A 29 12.55 -0.67 10.19
N VAL A 30 11.96 -0.60 11.39
CA VAL A 30 12.13 -1.62 12.43
C VAL A 30 11.61 -2.98 11.95
N LEU A 31 10.41 -3.02 11.36
CA LEU A 31 9.83 -4.24 10.80
C LEU A 31 10.67 -4.81 9.64
N GLY A 32 11.12 -3.95 8.72
CA GLY A 32 11.99 -4.35 7.62
C GLY A 32 13.29 -4.98 8.11
N LEU A 33 13.91 -4.39 9.13
CA LEU A 33 15.15 -4.91 9.72
C LEU A 33 14.92 -6.25 10.46
N LEU A 34 13.81 -6.38 11.19
CA LEU A 34 13.40 -7.65 11.81
C LEU A 34 13.19 -8.76 10.77
N PHE A 35 12.45 -8.47 9.69
CA PHE A 35 12.24 -9.45 8.63
C PHE A 35 13.53 -9.79 7.88
N PHE A 36 14.45 -8.84 7.74
CA PHE A 36 15.77 -9.09 7.15
C PHE A 36 16.58 -10.08 8.00
N ILE A 37 16.61 -9.90 9.33
CA ILE A 37 17.28 -10.84 10.24
C ILE A 37 16.63 -12.23 10.16
N ILE A 38 15.30 -12.32 10.15
CA ILE A 38 14.56 -13.59 10.01
C ILE A 38 14.86 -14.26 8.66
N ALA A 39 14.93 -13.49 7.57
CA ALA A 39 15.29 -13.99 6.25
C ALA A 39 16.68 -14.64 6.26
N LEU A 40 17.68 -13.98 6.85
CA LEU A 40 19.04 -14.51 6.99
C LEU A 40 19.08 -15.77 7.84
N GLN A 41 18.31 -15.84 8.93
CA GLN A 41 18.21 -17.05 9.75
C GLN A 41 17.61 -18.23 8.97
N LYS A 42 16.51 -18.02 8.24
CA LYS A 42 15.87 -19.04 7.39
C LYS A 42 16.80 -19.47 6.24
N LEU A 43 17.53 -18.53 5.62
CA LEU A 43 18.49 -18.82 4.56
C LEU A 43 19.69 -19.62 5.09
N LYS A 44 20.21 -19.27 6.28
CA LYS A 44 21.29 -20.02 6.95
C LYS A 44 20.85 -21.44 7.31
N LYS A 45 19.60 -21.63 7.73
CA LYS A 45 19.02 -22.96 8.01
C LYS A 45 18.96 -23.82 6.75
N ILE A 46 18.57 -23.26 5.61
CA ILE A 46 18.56 -23.95 4.30
C ILE A 46 19.98 -24.28 3.82
N GLY A 47 20.93 -23.34 3.97
CA GLY A 47 22.33 -23.54 3.56
C GLY A 47 23.13 -24.51 4.44
N GLY A 48 22.82 -24.59 5.74
CA GLY A 48 23.47 -25.50 6.69
C GLY A 48 22.85 -26.90 6.76
N SER A 49 21.64 -27.08 6.24
CA SER A 49 20.95 -28.38 6.18
C SER A 49 21.38 -29.13 4.93
N GLY A 50 22.58 -29.72 4.95
CA GLY A 50 23.09 -30.51 3.83
C GLY A 50 22.11 -31.59 3.38
N ARG A 51 21.68 -31.55 2.10
CA ARG A 51 20.98 -32.59 1.31
C ARG A 51 19.78 -33.33 1.95
N GLN A 52 19.27 -32.94 3.12
CA GLN A 52 18.23 -33.68 3.85
C GLN A 52 16.99 -32.83 4.19
N SER A 53 16.71 -31.79 3.40
CA SER A 53 15.45 -31.05 3.49
C SER A 53 14.90 -30.74 2.10
N SER A 54 14.50 -31.79 1.38
CA SER A 54 13.89 -31.70 0.04
C SER A 54 12.46 -31.13 0.05
N SER A 55 12.10 -30.26 1.01
CA SER A 55 10.76 -29.64 1.04
C SER A 55 10.64 -28.28 1.76
N GLU A 56 11.70 -27.68 2.33
CA GLU A 56 11.62 -26.25 2.65
C GLU A 56 11.82 -25.46 1.36
N LYS A 57 10.70 -24.99 0.78
CA LYS A 57 10.70 -24.19 -0.46
C LYS A 57 11.60 -22.96 -0.26
N MET A 58 12.64 -22.81 -1.08
CA MET A 58 13.52 -21.63 -1.14
C MET A 58 12.76 -20.31 -1.31
N PHE A 59 11.48 -20.40 -1.71
CA PHE A 59 10.52 -19.31 -1.77
C PHE A 59 10.29 -18.58 -0.42
N VAL A 60 10.34 -19.28 0.72
CA VAL A 60 10.08 -18.69 2.04
C VAL A 60 11.12 -17.62 2.42
N PRO A 61 12.44 -17.91 2.48
CA PRO A 61 13.43 -16.88 2.78
C PRO A 61 13.47 -15.76 1.73
N LEU A 62 13.15 -16.06 0.47
CA LEU A 62 13.12 -15.07 -0.61
C LEU A 62 11.95 -14.09 -0.46
N ALA A 63 10.76 -14.57 -0.06
CA ALA A 63 9.61 -13.73 0.23
C ALA A 63 9.85 -12.83 1.46
N TYR A 64 10.51 -13.36 2.50
CA TYR A 64 10.93 -12.57 3.67
C TYR A 64 11.95 -11.49 3.28
N LEU A 65 12.90 -11.78 2.38
CA LEU A 65 13.89 -10.81 1.90
C LEU A 65 13.22 -9.73 1.03
N ALA A 66 12.35 -10.12 0.09
CA ALA A 66 11.60 -9.19 -0.75
C ALA A 66 10.69 -8.27 0.08
N GLY A 67 9.98 -8.82 1.07
CA GLY A 67 9.16 -8.04 1.98
C GLY A 67 9.95 -7.13 2.91
N ALA A 68 11.12 -7.58 3.39
CA ALA A 68 12.04 -6.75 4.16
C ALA A 68 12.58 -5.58 3.33
N ALA A 69 13.01 -5.84 2.09
CA ALA A 69 13.47 -4.80 1.17
C ALA A 69 12.35 -3.80 0.83
N ALA A 70 11.12 -4.28 0.63
CA ALA A 70 9.95 -3.43 0.38
C ALA A 70 9.61 -2.52 1.58
N LEU A 71 9.77 -3.01 2.82
CA LEU A 71 9.50 -2.22 4.03
C LEU A 71 10.64 -1.25 4.36
N LEU A 72 11.90 -1.63 4.12
CA LEU A 72 13.07 -0.79 4.38
C LEU A 72 13.16 0.36 3.37
N TYR A 73 12.83 0.08 2.11
CA TYR A 73 12.72 1.08 1.03
C TYR A 73 11.25 1.39 0.71
N LEU A 74 10.43 1.58 1.74
CA LEU A 74 8.99 1.82 1.61
C LEU A 74 8.63 2.86 0.53
N PRO A 75 9.18 4.09 0.53
CA PRO A 75 8.84 5.08 -0.51
C PRO A 75 9.16 4.57 -1.92
N SER A 76 10.29 3.87 -2.11
CA SER A 76 10.65 3.30 -3.42
C SER A 76 9.74 2.13 -3.80
N ALA A 77 9.41 1.24 -2.85
CA ALA A 77 8.55 0.09 -3.09
C ALA A 77 7.13 0.51 -3.48
N VAL A 78 6.59 1.53 -2.80
CA VAL A 78 5.29 2.13 -3.13
C VAL A 78 5.36 2.81 -4.50
N SER A 79 6.43 3.54 -4.80
CA SER A 79 6.61 4.17 -6.11
C SER A 79 6.67 3.15 -7.25
N ILE A 80 7.40 2.05 -7.10
CA ILE A 80 7.50 0.98 -8.10
C ILE A 80 6.13 0.32 -8.35
N MET A 81 5.38 0.06 -7.29
CA MET A 81 4.03 -0.52 -7.42
C MET A 81 3.01 0.45 -7.99
N ALA A 82 3.06 1.73 -7.61
CA ALA A 82 2.25 2.78 -8.19
C ALA A 82 2.53 2.93 -9.70
N ASN A 83 3.81 2.94 -10.08
CA ASN A 83 4.23 2.95 -11.48
C ASN A 83 3.74 1.71 -12.24
N SER A 84 3.77 0.55 -11.60
CA SER A 84 3.30 -0.70 -12.21
C SER A 84 1.77 -0.74 -12.36
N ALA A 85 1.02 -0.16 -11.42
CA ALA A 85 -0.45 -0.16 -11.44
C ALA A 85 -1.04 0.97 -12.31
N PHE A 86 -0.41 2.14 -12.34
CA PHE A 86 -0.96 3.35 -12.98
C PHE A 86 -0.05 3.99 -14.03
N GLY A 87 1.16 3.48 -14.27
CA GLY A 87 2.08 4.01 -15.28
C GLY A 87 2.61 5.42 -15.00
N THR A 88 2.45 5.95 -13.78
CA THR A 88 2.78 7.34 -13.43
C THR A 88 3.89 7.42 -12.39
N GLY A 89 4.94 8.18 -12.75
CA GLY A 89 6.24 8.26 -12.08
C GLY A 89 6.33 8.98 -10.74
N ASN A 90 5.25 9.57 -10.24
CA ASN A 90 5.36 10.51 -9.12
C ASN A 90 4.09 10.60 -8.29
N VAL A 91 3.82 9.58 -7.47
CA VAL A 91 2.61 9.52 -6.63
C VAL A 91 2.88 9.78 -5.14
N LEU A 92 4.14 10.09 -4.82
CA LEU A 92 4.58 10.51 -3.50
C LEU A 92 4.77 12.01 -3.36
N GLN A 93 4.32 12.82 -4.35
CA GLN A 93 4.08 14.23 -4.08
C GLN A 93 2.92 14.30 -3.08
N TYR A 94 3.28 14.25 -1.80
CA TYR A 94 2.45 14.67 -0.70
C TYR A 94 1.79 15.97 -1.12
N ILE A 95 0.46 15.96 -1.22
CA ILE A 95 -0.30 17.15 -1.59
C ILE A 95 0.10 18.24 -0.59
N ASP A 96 0.67 19.34 -1.08
CA ASP A 96 1.08 20.47 -0.26
C ASP A 96 -0.10 20.86 0.65
N TYR A 97 0.15 20.81 1.95
CA TYR A 97 -0.85 21.03 2.98
C TYR A 97 -1.41 22.45 2.86
N ASN A 98 -2.65 22.56 2.39
CA ASN A 98 -3.37 23.83 2.37
C ASN A 98 -4.57 23.75 3.35
N PRO A 99 -4.49 24.41 4.52
CA PRO A 99 -5.52 24.34 5.56
C PRO A 99 -6.88 24.93 5.14
N TYR A 100 -6.97 25.60 4.00
CA TYR A 100 -8.22 26.14 3.46
C TYR A 100 -8.98 25.19 2.52
N ASN A 101 -8.43 24.02 2.19
CA ASN A 101 -9.04 23.11 1.23
C ASN A 101 -9.23 21.71 1.83
N ILE A 102 -10.46 21.41 2.25
CA ILE A 102 -10.90 20.15 2.87
C ILE A 102 -10.47 18.93 2.03
N TYR A 103 -10.41 19.10 0.71
CA TYR A 103 -9.95 18.07 -0.23
C TYR A 103 -8.50 17.63 0.02
N SER A 104 -7.59 18.57 0.33
CA SER A 104 -6.18 18.23 0.61
C SER A 104 -6.03 17.49 1.94
N SER A 105 -6.82 17.88 2.94
CA SER A 105 -6.80 17.26 4.27
C SER A 105 -7.38 15.83 4.23
N MET A 106 -8.45 15.61 3.47
CA MET A 106 -8.99 14.26 3.22
C MET A 106 -7.99 13.39 2.45
N GLY A 107 -7.32 13.95 1.44
CA GLY A 107 -6.27 13.26 0.70
C GLY A 107 -5.14 12.76 1.60
N PHE A 108 -4.67 13.60 2.54
CA PHE A 108 -3.62 13.24 3.51
C PHE A 108 -4.04 12.10 4.46
N VAL A 109 -5.29 12.12 4.94
CA VAL A 109 -5.85 11.05 5.79
C VAL A 109 -5.91 9.73 5.03
N ILE A 110 -6.43 9.76 3.79
CA ILE A 110 -6.56 8.57 2.94
C ILE A 110 -5.18 8.00 2.59
N GLN A 111 -4.22 8.85 2.27
CA GLN A 111 -2.84 8.43 1.96
C GLN A 111 -2.18 7.77 3.17
N THR A 112 -2.38 8.31 4.37
CA THR A 112 -1.85 7.73 5.62
C THR A 112 -2.50 6.37 5.93
N ALA A 113 -3.81 6.24 5.74
CA ALA A 113 -4.51 4.96 5.89
C ALA A 113 -4.04 3.93 4.85
N GLY A 114 -3.81 4.36 3.60
CA GLY A 114 -3.25 3.53 2.53
C GLY A 114 -1.86 2.99 2.88
N LEU A 115 -1.02 3.82 3.50
CA LEU A 115 0.30 3.42 3.99
C LEU A 115 0.22 2.33 5.07
N ILE A 116 -0.71 2.46 6.01
CA ILE A 116 -0.95 1.46 7.07
C ILE A 116 -1.39 0.13 6.47
N TRP A 117 -2.35 0.15 5.53
CA TRP A 117 -2.81 -1.05 4.84
C TRP A 117 -1.73 -1.69 3.99
N PHE A 118 -0.87 -0.88 3.37
CA PHE A 118 0.27 -1.36 2.61
C PHE A 118 1.28 -2.12 3.48
N ILE A 119 1.72 -1.52 4.60
CA ILE A 119 2.62 -2.16 5.57
C ILE A 119 2.00 -3.47 6.06
N ARG A 120 0.70 -3.47 6.38
CA ARG A 120 -0.03 -4.66 6.80
C ARG A 120 -0.09 -5.73 5.70
N GLY A 121 -0.30 -5.33 4.44
CA GLY A 121 -0.29 -6.22 3.28
C GLY A 121 1.05 -6.91 3.08
N CYS A 122 2.15 -6.15 3.16
CA CYS A 122 3.52 -6.70 3.12
C CYS A 122 3.76 -7.72 4.23
N VAL A 123 3.39 -7.39 5.47
CA VAL A 123 3.53 -8.31 6.62
C VAL A 123 2.74 -9.59 6.40
N LEU A 124 1.48 -9.51 5.97
CA LEU A 124 0.63 -10.68 5.73
C LEU A 124 1.14 -11.56 4.59
N LEU A 125 1.68 -10.96 3.52
CA LEU A 125 2.30 -11.70 2.42
C LEU A 125 3.55 -12.46 2.84
N ILE A 126 4.39 -11.86 3.69
CA ILE A 126 5.57 -12.51 4.27
C ILE A 126 5.15 -13.74 5.10
N HIS A 127 4.14 -13.61 5.96
CA HIS A 127 3.65 -14.74 6.77
C HIS A 127 2.94 -15.81 5.94
N ALA A 128 2.30 -15.44 4.83
CA ALA A 128 1.71 -16.40 3.90
C ALA A 128 2.75 -17.28 3.17
N SER A 129 4.03 -16.90 3.21
CA SER A 129 5.10 -17.74 2.68
C SER A 129 5.43 -18.93 3.60
N GLU A 130 4.93 -18.97 4.83
CA GLU A 130 5.15 -20.09 5.74
C GLU A 130 4.24 -21.28 5.41
N PRO A 131 4.78 -22.52 5.41
CA PRO A 131 4.00 -23.71 5.07
C PRO A 131 2.85 -23.90 6.07
N GLY A 132 1.61 -23.96 5.57
CA GLY A 132 0.38 -24.16 6.36
C GLY A 132 -0.50 -22.91 6.53
N VAL A 133 -0.08 -21.75 6.03
CA VAL A 133 -0.76 -20.46 6.27
C VAL A 133 -1.41 -19.96 4.97
N GLN A 134 -2.72 -20.18 4.80
CA GLN A 134 -3.46 -19.87 3.55
C GLN A 134 -3.85 -18.39 3.38
N TRP A 135 -3.14 -17.47 4.04
CA TRP A 135 -3.50 -16.04 4.13
C TRP A 135 -2.95 -15.18 2.97
N GLY A 136 -2.32 -15.80 1.97
CA GLY A 136 -1.71 -15.13 0.81
C GLY A 136 -2.64 -14.20 0.04
N PRO A 137 -3.86 -14.63 -0.34
CA PRO A 137 -4.78 -13.76 -1.08
C PRO A 137 -5.19 -12.51 -0.29
N LYS A 138 -5.35 -12.63 1.04
CA LYS A 138 -5.72 -11.48 1.88
C LYS A 138 -4.59 -10.46 1.97
N GLY A 139 -3.34 -10.90 2.10
CA GLY A 139 -2.18 -10.00 2.09
C GLY A 139 -2.06 -9.21 0.79
N LEU A 140 -2.29 -9.87 -0.35
CA LEU A 140 -2.26 -9.23 -1.67
C LEU A 140 -3.38 -8.18 -1.83
N VAL A 141 -4.60 -8.47 -1.35
CA VAL A 141 -5.70 -7.50 -1.38
C VAL A 141 -5.37 -6.26 -0.55
N PHE A 142 -4.83 -6.42 0.66
CA PHE A 142 -4.42 -5.28 1.49
C PHE A 142 -3.27 -4.48 0.88
N LEU A 143 -2.32 -5.16 0.24
CA LEU A 143 -1.21 -4.52 -0.46
C LEU A 143 -1.72 -3.70 -1.65
N CYS A 144 -2.56 -4.28 -2.51
CA CYS A 144 -3.16 -3.57 -3.65
C CYS A 144 -4.06 -2.42 -3.18
N ALA A 145 -4.93 -2.65 -2.19
CA ALA A 145 -5.78 -1.61 -1.61
C ALA A 145 -4.96 -0.45 -1.02
N GLY A 146 -3.83 -0.76 -0.37
CA GLY A 146 -2.89 0.24 0.14
C GLY A 146 -2.28 1.09 -0.98
N VAL A 147 -1.81 0.47 -2.05
CA VAL A 147 -1.27 1.19 -3.23
C VAL A 147 -2.33 2.07 -3.87
N LEU A 148 -3.55 1.55 -4.10
CA LEU A 148 -4.67 2.32 -4.65
C LEU A 148 -5.03 3.52 -3.74
N ALA A 149 -5.10 3.32 -2.42
CA ALA A 149 -5.40 4.37 -1.46
C ALA A 149 -4.31 5.44 -1.36
N MET A 150 -3.03 5.06 -1.43
CA MET A 150 -1.92 6.03 -1.54
C MET A 150 -1.97 6.82 -2.85
N ASN A 151 -2.53 6.22 -3.90
CA ASN A 151 -2.75 6.79 -5.22
C ASN A 151 -4.20 7.25 -5.39
N PHE A 152 -4.82 7.80 -4.35
CA PHE A 152 -6.26 8.11 -4.34
C PHE A 152 -6.69 9.00 -5.51
N GLN A 153 -5.88 10.01 -5.86
CA GLN A 153 -6.18 10.91 -6.96
C GLN A 153 -6.26 10.18 -8.31
N ASN A 154 -5.26 9.34 -8.61
CA ASN A 154 -5.24 8.54 -9.83
C ASN A 154 -6.37 7.51 -9.85
N THR A 155 -6.67 6.92 -8.69
CA THR A 155 -7.79 5.99 -8.53
C THR A 155 -9.12 6.68 -8.82
N ALA A 156 -9.34 7.89 -8.32
CA ALA A 156 -10.53 8.69 -8.58
C ALA A 156 -10.65 9.06 -10.07
N SER A 157 -9.55 9.49 -10.71
CA SER A 157 -9.52 9.78 -12.14
C SER A 157 -9.81 8.55 -13.01
N MET A 158 -9.28 7.38 -12.63
CA MET A 158 -9.57 6.11 -13.30
C MET A 158 -11.06 5.76 -13.18
N LEU A 159 -11.64 5.92 -12.00
CA LEU A 159 -13.06 5.65 -11.77
C LEU A 159 -13.95 6.60 -12.57
N ALA A 160 -13.60 7.88 -12.63
CA ALA A 160 -14.29 8.86 -13.48
C ALA A 160 -14.22 8.48 -14.96
N ALA A 161 -13.05 8.03 -15.45
CA ALA A 161 -12.90 7.56 -16.83
C ALA A 161 -13.79 6.35 -17.13
N ILE A 162 -13.87 5.38 -16.22
CA ILE A 162 -14.75 4.20 -16.36
C ILE A 162 -16.23 4.63 -16.42
N VAL A 163 -16.66 5.52 -15.53
CA VAL A 163 -18.05 6.02 -15.51
C VAL A 163 -18.39 6.76 -16.80
N ASN A 164 -17.46 7.54 -17.34
CA ASN A 164 -17.66 8.23 -18.62
C ASN A 164 -17.79 7.23 -19.78
N GLN A 165 -16.94 6.20 -19.84
CA GLN A 165 -17.08 5.14 -20.85
C GLN A 165 -18.40 4.36 -20.74
N LEU A 166 -18.84 4.06 -19.52
CA LEU A 166 -20.13 3.41 -19.28
C LEU A 166 -21.29 4.30 -19.73
N THR A 167 -21.18 5.61 -19.52
CA THR A 167 -22.20 6.58 -19.95
C THR A 167 -22.26 6.66 -21.47
N GLU A 168 -21.10 6.74 -22.14
CA GLU A 168 -21.02 6.72 -23.61
C GLU A 168 -21.59 5.43 -24.19
N LEU A 169 -21.20 4.26 -23.66
CA LEU A 169 -21.75 2.97 -24.07
C LEU A 169 -23.27 2.89 -23.87
N SER A 170 -23.78 3.44 -22.76
CA SER A 170 -25.22 3.47 -22.49
C SER A 170 -25.97 4.34 -23.50
N LEU A 171 -25.40 5.49 -23.89
CA LEU A 171 -25.97 6.38 -24.91
C LEU A 171 -25.92 5.73 -26.30
N THR A 172 -24.81 5.06 -26.64
CA THR A 172 -24.65 4.31 -27.89
C THR A 172 -25.66 3.17 -27.99
N VAL A 173 -25.79 2.31 -26.96
CA VAL A 173 -26.77 1.22 -26.93
C VAL A 173 -28.20 1.75 -27.05
N ARG A 174 -28.51 2.86 -26.38
CA ARG A 174 -29.84 3.50 -26.50
C ARG A 174 -30.13 3.98 -27.92
N SER A 175 -29.14 4.49 -28.65
CA SER A 175 -29.29 4.93 -30.04
C SER A 175 -29.48 3.79 -31.04
N TYR A 176 -29.02 2.57 -30.73
CA TYR A 176 -29.26 1.37 -31.56
C TYR A 176 -30.59 0.68 -31.26
N ALA A 177 -31.23 1.00 -30.13
CA ALA A 177 -32.51 0.41 -29.70
C ALA A 177 -33.74 1.24 -30.13
N SER A 178 -33.53 2.40 -30.75
CA SER A 178 -34.55 3.28 -31.36
C SER A 178 -34.48 3.23 -32.88
#